data_AF-V6DGI6-F1
#
_entry.id   AF-V6DGI6-F1
#
_cell.length_a   1.000
_cell.length_b   1.000
_cell.length_c   1.000
_cell.angle_alpha   90.00
_cell.angle_beta   90.00
_cell.angle_gamma   90.00
#
_symmetry.space_group_name_H-M   'P 1'
#
loop_
_entity.id
_entity.type
_entity.pdbx_description
1 polymer ?
#
loop_
_entity_poly.entity_id
_entity_poly.type
_entity_poly.pdbx_seq_one_letter_code
_entity_poly.pdbx_strand_id
1 'polypeptide(L)'
;MSKLIKQKTIGINPLDEYLSYSSNLENKETTNSIDMQQNKDNNIDLIVKSTIKKERITLHISSDIINKIKNVVYWEPGLTMAAFAELALYKALNDLEQERGEPYPERKTHNLRLGRPIK
;
A
#
# COMPACT_ATOMS: atom_id res chain seq x y z
N MET A 1 34.91 4.35 9.40
CA MET A 1 34.25 3.08 8.99
C MET A 1 34.19 2.15 10.19
N SER A 2 33.03 2.06 10.86
CA SER A 2 32.84 1.18 12.01
C SER A 2 32.56 -0.25 11.53
N LYS A 3 33.41 -1.18 11.96
CA LYS A 3 33.28 -2.62 11.65
C LYS A 3 32.20 -3.20 12.56
N LEU A 4 31.07 -3.63 12.00
CA LEU A 4 30.00 -4.31 12.74
C LEU A 4 30.53 -5.64 13.27
N ILE A 5 30.75 -5.73 14.57
CA ILE A 5 31.10 -6.97 15.26
C ILE A 5 29.82 -7.80 15.34
N LYS A 6 29.74 -8.88 14.55
CA LYS A 6 28.67 -9.87 14.67
C LYS A 6 28.78 -10.52 16.05
N GLN A 7 27.82 -10.26 16.93
CA GLN A 7 27.75 -10.91 18.22
C GLN A 7 27.45 -12.40 17.99
N LYS A 8 28.38 -13.26 18.39
CA LYS A 8 28.23 -14.71 18.30
C LYS A 8 27.46 -15.19 19.52
N THR A 9 26.21 -15.60 19.32
CA THR A 9 25.39 -16.19 20.39
C THR A 9 26.00 -17.52 20.84
N ILE A 10 26.11 -17.71 22.15
CA ILE A 10 26.61 -18.95 22.76
C ILE A 10 25.40 -19.87 22.90
N GLY A 11 25.21 -20.77 21.94
CA GLY A 11 24.08 -21.70 21.88
C GLY A 11 23.51 -21.83 20.47
N ILE A 12 22.89 -22.97 20.18
CA ILE A 12 22.18 -23.18 18.92
C ILE A 12 20.90 -22.35 18.99
N ASN A 13 20.82 -21.28 18.20
CA ASN A 13 19.62 -20.47 18.12
C ASN A 13 18.56 -21.24 17.32
N PRO A 14 17.41 -21.61 17.92
CA PRO A 14 16.39 -22.41 17.23
C PRO A 14 15.78 -21.68 16.02
N LEU A 15 15.97 -20.36 15.90
CA LEU A 15 15.56 -19.58 14.73
C LEU A 15 16.49 -19.77 13.52
N ASP A 16 17.76 -20.13 13.74
CA ASP A 16 18.74 -20.28 12.65
C ASP A 16 18.42 -21.51 11.77
N GLU A 17 17.79 -22.54 12.34
CA GLU A 17 17.34 -23.74 11.62
C GLU A 17 16.32 -23.40 10.53
N TYR A 18 15.36 -22.53 10.85
CA TYR A 18 14.34 -22.07 9.90
C TYR A 18 14.92 -21.21 8.79
N LEU A 19 15.86 -20.32 9.12
CA LEU A 19 16.51 -19.46 8.11
C LEU A 19 17.39 -20.28 7.16
N SER A 20 18.04 -21.34 7.65
CA SER A 20 18.86 -22.23 6.84
C SER A 20 18.03 -23.01 5.80
N TYR A 21 16.79 -23.38 6.13
CA TYR A 21 15.89 -24.10 5.24
C TYR A 21 15.55 -23.28 3.99
N SER A 22 15.23 -21.99 4.16
CA SER A 22 14.94 -21.08 3.05
C SER A 22 16.12 -20.89 2.08
N SER A 23 17.36 -20.81 2.59
CA SER A 23 18.54 -20.65 1.74
C SER A 23 18.91 -21.91 0.94
N ASN A 24 18.49 -23.09 1.42
CA ASN A 24 18.76 -24.36 0.76
C ASN A 24 17.75 -24.69 -0.36
N LEU A 25 16.57 -24.07 -0.35
CA LEU A 25 15.57 -24.16 -1.42
C LEU A 25 15.98 -23.35 -2.67
N GLU A 26 16.72 -22.26 -2.51
CA GLU A 26 17.12 -21.39 -3.62
C GLU A 26 18.19 -22.01 -4.56
N ASN A 27 18.86 -23.10 -4.15
CA ASN A 27 20.02 -23.65 -4.85
C ASN A 27 19.76 -24.96 -5.62
N LYS A 28 18.52 -25.42 -5.78
CA LYS A 28 18.24 -26.77 -6.30
C LYS A 28 17.26 -26.94 -7.47
N GLU A 29 16.80 -25.88 -8.14
CA GLU A 29 15.85 -26.04 -9.24
C GLU A 29 16.33 -25.42 -10.56
N THR A 30 17.28 -26.10 -11.20
CA THR A 30 17.53 -25.99 -12.64
C THR A 30 17.21 -27.35 -13.27
N THR A 31 16.01 -27.52 -13.84
CA THR A 31 15.71 -28.15 -15.16
C THR A 31 14.24 -28.60 -15.28
N ASN A 32 13.58 -27.99 -16.27
CA ASN A 32 12.58 -28.56 -17.19
C ASN A 32 11.09 -28.73 -16.80
N SER A 33 10.31 -27.86 -17.45
CA SER A 33 9.09 -28.08 -18.25
C SER A 33 7.71 -28.27 -17.59
N ILE A 34 6.94 -27.16 -17.68
CA ILE A 34 5.59 -26.99 -18.26
C ILE A 34 4.36 -27.54 -17.50
N ASP A 35 3.52 -26.54 -17.17
CA ASP A 35 2.06 -26.48 -17.09
C ASP A 35 1.29 -26.70 -15.77
N MET A 36 0.42 -25.69 -15.59
CA MET A 36 -0.91 -25.72 -15.04
C MET A 36 -1.10 -25.21 -13.59
N GLN A 37 -1.54 -23.95 -13.55
CA GLN A 37 -2.48 -23.35 -12.60
C GLN A 37 -2.08 -23.43 -11.12
N GLN A 38 -1.53 -22.34 -10.58
CA GLN A 38 -2.09 -21.54 -9.46
C GLN A 38 -1.39 -20.18 -9.44
N ASN A 39 -2.01 -19.13 -10.00
CA ASN A 39 -1.43 -17.79 -9.98
C ASN A 39 -2.54 -16.75 -9.78
N LYS A 40 -3.12 -16.73 -8.57
CA LYS A 40 -4.01 -15.66 -8.12
C LYS A 40 -3.51 -14.90 -6.90
N ASP A 41 -2.46 -15.38 -6.23
CA ASP A 41 -2.01 -14.78 -4.97
C ASP A 41 -0.67 -14.02 -5.08
N ASN A 42 0.03 -14.12 -6.23
CA ASN A 42 1.35 -13.50 -6.42
C ASN A 42 1.32 -12.05 -6.92
N ASN A 43 0.13 -11.46 -7.11
CA ASN A 43 0.03 -10.04 -7.50
C ASN A 43 0.11 -9.09 -6.30
N ILE A 44 0.02 -9.62 -5.07
CA ILE A 44 0.11 -8.80 -3.85
C ILE A 44 1.58 -8.41 -3.62
N ASP A 45 2.53 -9.31 -3.83
CA ASP A 45 3.95 -9.06 -3.55
C ASP A 45 4.64 -8.11 -4.54
N LEU A 46 4.16 -8.06 -5.79
CA LEU A 46 4.63 -7.09 -6.80
C LEU A 46 4.08 -5.68 -6.55
N ILE A 47 2.86 -5.57 -5.99
CA ILE A 47 2.26 -4.29 -5.56
C ILE A 47 2.98 -3.75 -4.31
N VAL A 48 3.40 -4.65 -3.39
CA VAL A 48 4.08 -4.32 -2.13
C VAL A 48 5.44 -3.62 -2.32
N LYS A 49 6.08 -3.72 -3.50
CA LYS A 49 7.35 -3.04 -3.80
C LYS A 49 7.20 -1.69 -4.53
N SER A 50 6.01 -1.35 -5.02
CA SER A 50 5.74 0.03 -5.42
C SER A 50 5.45 0.81 -4.14
N THR A 51 6.32 1.75 -3.79
CA THR A 51 6.09 2.64 -2.65
C THR A 51 4.85 3.48 -2.95
N ILE A 52 3.67 3.02 -2.54
CA ILE A 52 2.42 3.78 -2.65
C ILE A 52 2.66 5.09 -1.90
N LYS A 53 2.85 6.17 -2.64
CA LYS A 53 3.14 7.49 -2.08
C LYS A 53 1.84 8.03 -1.49
N LYS A 54 1.69 7.89 -0.17
CA LYS A 54 0.56 8.45 0.56
C LYS A 54 0.77 9.95 0.76
N GLU A 55 -0.22 10.75 0.37
CA GLU A 55 -0.24 12.20 0.59
C GLU A 55 -1.25 12.56 1.69
N ARG A 56 -0.89 13.50 2.57
CA ARG A 56 -1.79 13.97 3.64
C ARG A 56 -2.61 15.15 3.14
N ILE A 57 -3.93 15.02 3.22
CA ILE A 57 -4.87 16.11 2.93
C ILE A 57 -5.61 16.46 4.23
N THR A 58 -5.79 17.75 4.51
CA THR A 58 -6.60 18.24 5.64
C THR A 58 -7.85 18.91 5.09
N LEU A 59 -9.02 18.40 5.48
CA LEU A 59 -10.32 18.86 5.01
C LEU A 59 -11.19 19.26 6.20
N HIS A 60 -12.08 20.23 5.99
CA HIS A 60 -13.11 20.56 6.97
C HIS A 60 -14.39 19.81 6.57
N ILE A 61 -14.86 18.92 7.43
CA ILE A 61 -16.07 18.11 7.25
C ILE A 61 -16.99 18.37 8.45
N SER A 62 -18.31 18.30 8.26
CA SER A 62 -19.26 18.48 9.36
C SER A 62 -19.06 17.41 10.45
N SER A 63 -19.25 17.82 11.71
CA SER A 63 -19.13 16.94 12.89
C SER A 63 -20.01 15.71 12.77
N ASP A 64 -21.21 15.87 12.24
CA ASP A 64 -22.22 14.83 12.19
C ASP A 64 -21.80 13.69 11.25
N ILE A 65 -21.20 14.04 10.12
CA ILE A 65 -20.66 13.06 9.17
C ILE A 65 -19.45 12.36 9.79
N ILE A 66 -18.53 13.10 10.42
CA ILE A 66 -17.35 12.53 11.08
C ILE A 66 -17.77 11.50 12.15
N ASN A 67 -18.79 11.81 12.95
CA ASN A 67 -19.28 10.89 13.98
C ASN A 67 -19.90 9.62 13.37
N LYS A 68 -20.65 9.74 12.28
CA LYS A 68 -21.15 8.57 11.54
C LYS A 68 -20.03 7.70 10.99
N ILE A 69 -19.00 8.31 10.40
CA ILE A 69 -17.83 7.58 9.86
C ILE A 69 -17.09 6.85 10.99
N LYS A 70 -16.88 7.51 12.13
CA LYS A 70 -16.26 6.88 13.30
C LYS A 70 -17.03 5.65 13.77
N ASN A 71 -18.36 5.72 13.79
CA ASN A 71 -19.20 4.57 14.14
C ASN A 71 -19.03 3.42 13.15
N VAL A 72 -19.04 3.69 11.84
CA VAL A 72 -18.84 2.65 10.81
C VAL A 72 -17.48 1.98 10.97
N VAL A 73 -16.41 2.77 11.08
CA VAL A 73 -15.05 2.26 11.25
C VAL A 73 -14.87 1.49 12.56
N TYR A 74 -15.61 1.85 13.61
CA TYR A 74 -15.60 1.12 14.87
C TYR A 74 -16.15 -0.30 14.73
N TRP A 75 -17.22 -0.48 13.94
CA TRP A 75 -17.89 -1.77 13.79
C TRP A 75 -17.27 -2.66 12.70
N GLU A 76 -16.62 -2.08 11.69
CA GLU A 76 -16.04 -2.82 10.57
C GLU A 76 -14.57 -3.17 10.84
N PRO A 77 -14.24 -4.44 11.14
CA PRO A 77 -12.86 -4.82 11.43
C PRO A 77 -11.96 -4.66 10.20
N GLY A 78 -10.81 -4.02 10.38
CA GLY A 78 -9.84 -3.80 9.31
C GLY A 78 -10.12 -2.58 8.42
N LEU A 79 -11.29 -1.94 8.57
CA LEU A 79 -11.55 -0.66 7.92
C LEU A 79 -10.92 0.47 8.75
N THR A 80 -10.30 1.45 8.08
CA THR A 80 -9.75 2.63 8.75
C THR A 80 -10.42 3.89 8.22
N MET A 81 -10.38 4.99 8.98
CA MET A 81 -10.92 6.28 8.49
C MET A 81 -10.28 6.72 7.16
N ALA A 82 -8.98 6.48 7.00
CA ALA A 82 -8.26 6.78 5.77
C ALA A 82 -8.72 5.91 4.61
N ALA A 83 -8.82 4.59 4.82
CA ALA A 83 -9.32 3.66 3.79
C ALA A 83 -10.77 3.96 3.41
N PHE A 84 -11.63 4.29 4.37
CA PHE A 84 -13.00 4.71 4.10
C PHE A 84 -13.03 5.98 3.24
N ALA A 85 -12.23 6.98 3.57
CA ALA A 85 -12.15 8.22 2.79
C ALA A 85 -11.62 7.97 1.37
N GLU A 86 -10.60 7.13 1.22
CA GLU A 86 -10.03 6.76 -0.09
C GLU A 86 -11.06 6.06 -0.97
N LEU A 87 -11.78 5.07 -0.43
CA LEU A 87 -12.85 4.36 -1.14
C LEU A 87 -14.00 5.29 -1.54
N ALA A 88 -14.42 6.17 -0.62
CA ALA A 88 -15.50 7.12 -0.88
C ALA A 88 -15.12 8.14 -1.98
N LEU A 89 -13.89 8.64 -1.93
CA LEU A 89 -13.37 9.57 -2.95
C LEU A 89 -13.20 8.88 -4.30
N TYR A 90 -12.70 7.65 -4.33
CA TYR A 90 -12.58 6.87 -5.55
C TYR A 90 -13.94 6.62 -6.20
N LYS A 91 -14.94 6.20 -5.40
CA LYS A 91 -16.30 6.02 -5.89
C LYS A 91 -16.88 7.33 -6.44
N ALA A 92 -16.77 8.42 -5.70
CA ALA A 92 -17.29 9.72 -6.14
C ALA A 92 -16.60 10.22 -7.42
N LEU A 93 -15.30 10.00 -7.58
CA LEU A 93 -14.57 10.34 -8.80
C LEU A 93 -15.06 9.52 -9.99
N ASN A 94 -15.20 8.20 -9.81
CA ASN A 94 -15.69 7.32 -10.86
C ASN A 94 -17.12 7.68 -11.28
N ASP A 95 -18.00 8.00 -10.32
CA ASP A 95 -19.38 8.42 -10.61
C ASP A 95 -19.37 9.71 -11.47
N LEU A 96 -18.50 10.68 -11.15
CA LEU A 96 -18.35 11.92 -11.93
C LEU A 96 -17.77 11.71 -13.33
N GLU A 97 -16.78 10.82 -13.47
CA GLU A 97 -16.20 10.48 -14.79
C GLU A 97 -17.20 9.73 -15.66
N GLN A 98 -18.03 8.87 -15.07
CA GLN A 98 -19.13 8.20 -15.77
C GLN A 98 -20.20 9.19 -16.25
N GLU A 99 -20.62 10.14 -15.40
CA GLU A 99 -21.57 11.19 -15.77
C GLU A 99 -21.05 12.10 -16.90
N ARG A 100 -19.74 12.37 -16.89
CA ARG A 100 -19.07 13.15 -17.94
C ARG A 100 -18.88 12.37 -19.24
N GLY A 101 -18.71 11.05 -19.14
CA GLY A 101 -18.40 10.16 -20.27
C GLY A 101 -16.93 10.14 -20.69
N GLU A 102 -16.06 10.87 -19.99
CA GLU A 102 -14.61 10.87 -20.21
C GLU A 102 -13.84 11.15 -18.90
N PRO A 103 -12.61 10.62 -18.73
CA PRO A 103 -11.77 10.93 -17.58
C PRO A 103 -11.39 12.41 -17.50
N TYR A 104 -11.07 12.88 -16.29
CA TYR A 104 -10.56 14.26 -16.14
C TYR A 104 -9.16 14.38 -16.76
N PRO A 105 -8.90 15.37 -17.63
CA PRO A 105 -7.59 15.55 -18.22
C PRO A 105 -6.56 15.97 -17.17
N GLU A 106 -5.33 15.47 -17.29
CA GLU A 106 -4.22 15.90 -16.46
C GLU A 106 -3.97 17.42 -16.62
N ARG A 107 -3.69 18.10 -15.51
CA ARG A 107 -3.45 19.54 -15.51
C ARG A 107 -2.12 19.85 -16.21
N LYS A 108 -2.19 20.44 -17.42
CA LYS A 108 -1.03 20.81 -18.26
C LYS A 108 -0.15 21.93 -17.69
N THR A 109 -0.68 22.74 -16.76
CA THR A 109 -0.07 24.00 -16.34
C THR A 109 0.20 24.00 -14.84
N HIS A 110 1.39 23.49 -14.50
CA HIS A 110 2.11 23.63 -13.22
C HIS A 110 1.41 23.10 -11.96
N ASN A 111 2.19 22.50 -11.06
CA ASN A 111 1.77 22.23 -9.69
C ASN A 111 1.11 23.48 -9.11
N LEU A 112 -0.12 23.34 -8.59
CA LEU A 112 -0.82 24.42 -7.93
C LEU A 112 0.14 25.03 -6.91
N ARG A 113 0.54 26.30 -7.10
CA ARG A 113 1.52 26.94 -6.20
C ARG A 113 0.92 26.90 -4.79
N LEU A 114 1.54 26.11 -3.93
CA LEU A 114 1.18 26.03 -2.52
C LEU A 114 1.56 27.36 -1.87
N GLY A 115 0.64 28.33 -1.78
CA GLY A 115 0.89 29.59 -1.10
C GLY A 115 -0.09 30.73 -1.44
N ARG A 116 -0.07 31.77 -0.61
CA ARG A 116 -0.69 33.07 -0.92
C ARG A 116 0.09 33.69 -2.08
N PRO A 117 -0.57 34.24 -3.11
CA PRO A 117 0.14 34.92 -4.19
C PRO A 117 1.00 36.05 -3.62
N ILE A 118 2.31 35.96 -3.88
CA ILE A 118 3.25 37.04 -3.62
C ILE A 118 3.07 38.01 -4.79
N LYS A 119 2.54 39.21 -4.50
CA LYS A 119 2.58 40.33 -5.45
C LYS A 119 4.00 40.87 -5.53
#